data_AF-A0A957NTK2-F1
#
_entry.id   AF-A0A957NTK2-F1
#
_cell.length_a   1.000
_cell.length_b   1.000
_cell.length_c   1.000
_cell.angle_alpha   90.00
_cell.angle_beta   90.00
_cell.angle_gamma   90.00
#
_symmetry.space_group_name_H-M   'P 1'
#
loop_
_entity.id
_entity.type
_entity.pdbx_description
1 polymer ?
#
loop_
_entity_poly.entity_id
_entity_poly.type
_entity_poly.pdbx_seq_one_letter_code
_entity_poly.pdbx_strand_id
1 'polypeptide(L)'
;MPEDWWSMEGRSYAVWQLGKTPDCVIEIVSNKKGDELGGKLKKYEQLRVPIYVVFDPDLQIQDELVAVYLLNGFGYRKVDTMLFPEIGLGLMLWEGEFEGRTTTWLRWTDLDGNLIATGDEQRVRAEQEAARAEQEKSRADRLAAQLRAAGIEPEA
;
A
#
# COMPACT_ATOMS: atom_id res chain seq x y z
N MET A 1 5.03 7.64 21.93
CA MET A 1 5.54 7.79 20.55
C MET A 1 5.89 9.25 20.33
N PRO A 2 6.87 9.57 19.47
CA PRO A 2 7.22 10.95 19.15
C PRO A 2 6.00 11.69 18.59
N GLU A 3 5.84 12.98 18.92
CA GLU A 3 4.71 13.80 18.44
C GLU A 3 4.89 14.26 16.99
N ASP A 4 6.14 14.44 16.54
CA ASP A 4 6.44 14.88 15.18
C ASP A 4 7.32 13.86 14.46
N TRP A 5 6.70 13.08 13.57
CA TRP A 5 7.37 12.03 12.79
C TRP A 5 8.12 12.60 11.58
N TRP A 6 7.82 13.84 11.19
CA TRP A 6 8.33 14.46 9.96
C TRP A 6 9.70 15.11 10.14
N SER A 7 10.12 15.32 11.39
CA SER A 7 11.44 15.89 11.73
C SER A 7 12.56 14.85 11.83
N MET A 8 12.29 13.56 11.61
CA MET A 8 13.34 12.54 11.56
C MET A 8 14.23 12.75 10.33
N GLU A 9 15.35 13.44 10.51
CA GLU A 9 16.41 13.55 9.51
C GLU A 9 16.74 12.15 8.95
N GLY A 10 16.50 11.98 7.64
CA GLY A 10 16.77 10.73 6.94
C GLY A 10 15.62 9.73 6.82
N ARG A 11 14.37 10.05 7.24
CA ARG A 11 13.18 9.16 7.10
C ARG A 11 13.47 7.70 7.49
N SER A 12 14.25 7.53 8.56
CA SER A 12 14.72 6.22 9.02
C SER A 12 13.88 5.73 10.19
N TYR A 13 13.68 4.42 10.30
CA TYR A 13 12.95 3.83 11.42
C TYR A 13 13.89 3.67 12.63
N ALA A 14 13.73 4.53 13.63
CA ALA A 14 14.52 4.49 14.87
C ALA A 14 13.77 3.77 15.99
N VAL A 15 14.09 2.49 16.23
CA VAL A 15 13.46 1.66 17.27
C VAL A 15 13.52 2.33 18.66
N TRP A 16 14.62 3.00 18.99
CA TRP A 16 14.79 3.67 20.29
C TRP A 16 13.87 4.90 20.47
N GLN A 17 13.37 5.49 19.39
CA GLN A 17 12.42 6.60 19.44
C GLN A 17 10.97 6.09 19.41
N LEU A 18 10.70 5.03 18.65
CA LEU A 18 9.35 4.48 18.47
C LEU A 18 8.95 3.46 19.53
N GLY A 19 9.92 2.88 20.25
CA GLY A 19 9.69 1.93 21.33
C GLY A 19 9.18 0.55 20.88
N LYS A 20 9.07 0.31 19.57
CA LYS A 20 8.73 -0.97 18.96
C LYS A 20 9.55 -1.20 17.69
N THR A 21 9.68 -2.45 17.28
CA THR A 21 10.23 -2.82 15.98
C THR A 21 9.15 -2.69 14.90
N PRO A 22 9.53 -2.57 13.61
CA PRO A 22 8.56 -2.62 12.53
C PRO A 22 7.79 -3.94 12.56
N ASP A 23 6.52 -3.89 12.18
CA ASP A 23 5.69 -5.08 12.00
C ASP A 23 6.02 -5.79 10.66
N CYS A 24 6.49 -5.03 9.68
CA CYS A 24 6.95 -5.51 8.37
C CYS A 24 8.12 -4.65 7.86
N VAL A 25 9.07 -5.30 7.19
CA VAL A 25 10.14 -4.67 6.42
C VAL A 25 10.07 -5.18 4.98
N ILE A 26 10.13 -4.26 4.03
CA ILE A 26 10.20 -4.56 2.60
C ILE A 26 11.51 -3.98 2.06
N GLU A 27 12.39 -4.85 1.57
CA GLU A 27 13.61 -4.47 0.86
C GLU A 27 13.35 -4.54 -0.65
N ILE A 28 13.67 -3.44 -1.36
CA ILE A 28 13.57 -3.38 -2.82
C ILE A 28 14.99 -3.49 -3.37
N VAL A 29 15.27 -4.59 -4.07
CA VAL A 29 16.58 -4.86 -4.64
C VAL A 29 16.82 -3.92 -5.81
N SER A 30 17.95 -3.22 -5.76
CA SER A 30 18.41 -2.36 -6.86
C SER A 30 19.72 -2.86 -7.49
N ASN A 31 20.49 -3.67 -6.77
CA ASN A 31 21.73 -4.28 -7.23
C ASN A 31 22.17 -5.44 -6.32
N LYS A 32 23.23 -6.17 -6.72
CA LYS A 32 23.79 -7.31 -5.96
C LYS A 32 24.58 -6.98 -4.67
N LYS A 33 24.74 -5.71 -4.30
CA LYS A 33 25.61 -5.30 -3.15
C LYS A 33 24.85 -5.14 -1.83
N GLY A 34 23.52 -5.21 -1.83
CA GLY A 34 22.70 -4.82 -0.69
C GLY A 34 22.58 -5.86 0.44
N ASP A 35 22.97 -7.12 0.19
CA ASP A 35 22.99 -8.21 1.16
C ASP A 35 21.63 -8.47 1.85
N GLU A 36 20.55 -8.29 1.09
CA GLU A 36 19.15 -8.46 1.51
C GLU A 36 18.85 -9.88 2.00
N LEU A 37 19.48 -10.89 1.42
CA LEU A 37 19.30 -12.30 1.77
C LEU A 37 20.36 -12.82 2.76
N GLY A 38 21.30 -11.97 3.19
CA GLY A 38 22.37 -12.33 4.11
C GLY A 38 22.28 -11.56 5.43
N GLY A 39 23.14 -10.56 5.59
CA GLY A 39 23.28 -9.78 6.82
C GLY A 39 22.02 -9.01 7.20
N LYS A 40 21.29 -8.43 6.24
CA LYS A 40 20.03 -7.71 6.51
C LYS A 40 18.95 -8.64 7.05
N LEU A 41 18.71 -9.77 6.37
CA LEU A 41 17.79 -10.81 6.82
C LEU A 41 18.07 -11.22 8.27
N LYS A 42 19.33 -11.59 8.58
CA LYS A 42 19.74 -12.00 9.94
C LYS A 42 19.56 -10.89 10.96
N LYS A 43 19.86 -9.64 10.60
CA LYS A 43 19.68 -8.49 11.49
C LYS A 43 18.20 -8.30 11.85
N TYR A 44 17.29 -8.36 10.88
CA TYR A 44 15.87 -8.21 11.16
C TYR A 44 15.28 -9.41 11.92
N GLU A 45 15.80 -10.61 11.69
CA GLU A 45 15.46 -11.80 12.48
C GLU A 45 15.82 -11.60 13.97
N GLN A 46 17.04 -11.11 14.24
CA GLN A 46 17.50 -10.79 15.60
C GLN A 46 16.69 -9.68 16.26
N LEU A 47 16.26 -8.70 15.46
CA LEU A 47 15.34 -7.64 15.90
C LEU A 47 13.89 -8.13 16.04
N ARG A 48 13.60 -9.40 15.74
CA ARG A 48 12.27 -10.00 15.88
C ARG A 48 11.18 -9.29 15.06
N VAL A 49 11.54 -8.74 13.90
CA VAL A 49 10.54 -8.20 12.95
C VAL A 49 9.67 -9.36 12.45
N PRO A 50 8.33 -9.29 12.53
CA PRO A 50 7.47 -10.42 12.17
C PRO A 50 7.53 -10.82 10.69
N ILE A 51 7.61 -9.82 9.80
CA ILE A 51 7.50 -10.00 8.35
C ILE A 51 8.70 -9.34 7.67
N TYR A 52 9.41 -10.10 6.85
CA TYR A 52 10.49 -9.59 6.00
C TYR A 52 10.24 -9.99 4.55
N VAL A 53 10.18 -9.00 3.67
CA VAL A 53 9.90 -9.18 2.24
C VAL A 53 11.07 -8.66 1.43
N VAL A 54 11.50 -9.43 0.45
CA VAL A 54 12.48 -9.01 -0.55
C VAL A 54 11.79 -8.97 -1.90
N PHE A 55 11.73 -7.79 -2.50
CA PHE A 55 11.23 -7.58 -3.86
C PHE A 55 12.40 -7.32 -4.80
N ASP A 56 12.61 -8.24 -5.74
CA ASP A 56 13.69 -8.22 -6.72
C ASP A 56 13.11 -8.12 -8.14
N PRO A 57 12.76 -6.90 -8.61
CA PRO A 57 12.10 -6.71 -9.90
C PRO A 57 12.97 -7.16 -11.09
N ASP A 58 14.30 -7.13 -10.93
CA ASP A 58 15.26 -7.44 -11.98
C ASP A 58 15.93 -8.81 -11.80
N LEU A 59 15.46 -9.63 -10.83
CA LEU A 59 15.99 -10.97 -10.52
C LEU A 59 17.53 -10.99 -10.34
N GLN A 60 18.05 -10.01 -9.60
CA GLN A 60 19.49 -9.84 -9.42
C GLN A 60 20.10 -10.78 -8.37
N ILE A 61 19.35 -11.12 -7.32
CA ILE A 61 19.84 -11.89 -6.16
C ILE A 61 19.01 -13.15 -5.86
N GLN A 62 17.85 -13.31 -6.50
CA GLN A 62 16.95 -14.47 -6.35
C GLN A 62 16.22 -14.78 -7.67
N ASP A 63 15.66 -15.99 -7.77
CA ASP A 63 14.98 -16.49 -8.98
C ASP A 63 13.46 -16.17 -9.01
N GLU A 64 12.96 -15.43 -8.04
CA GLU A 64 11.55 -15.02 -7.92
C GLU A 64 11.45 -13.51 -7.69
N LEU A 65 10.34 -12.89 -8.11
CA LEU A 65 10.18 -11.44 -7.91
C LEU A 65 10.02 -11.07 -6.44
N VAL A 66 9.39 -11.91 -5.62
CA VAL A 66 9.11 -11.60 -4.21
C VAL A 66 9.39 -12.82 -3.34
N ALA A 67 10.28 -12.68 -2.37
CA ALA A 67 10.50 -13.68 -1.33
C ALA A 67 9.98 -13.16 0.00
N VAL A 68 9.14 -13.95 0.67
CA VAL A 68 8.54 -13.59 1.96
C VAL A 68 9.07 -14.50 3.05
N TYR A 69 9.50 -13.90 4.16
CA TYR A 69 10.00 -14.58 5.34
C TYR A 69 9.16 -14.17 6.55
N LEU A 70 8.54 -15.17 7.20
CA LEU A 70 7.80 -14.97 8.43
C LEU A 70 8.60 -15.46 9.61
N LEU A 71 8.64 -14.66 10.67
CA LEU A 71 9.29 -15.03 11.91
C LEU A 71 8.43 -16.06 12.63
N ASN A 72 8.97 -17.27 12.81
CA ASN A 72 8.45 -18.23 13.76
C ASN A 72 9.42 -18.36 14.93
N GLY A 73 9.03 -19.07 16.00
CA GLY A 73 9.80 -19.15 17.25
C GLY A 73 11.32 -19.31 17.08
N PHE A 74 11.76 -20.08 16.07
CA PHE A 74 13.17 -20.41 15.85
C PHE A 74 13.91 -19.49 14.87
N GLY A 75 13.21 -18.62 14.16
CA GLY A 75 13.79 -17.74 13.15
C GLY A 75 12.88 -17.53 11.95
N TYR A 76 13.41 -16.88 10.92
CA TYR A 76 12.69 -16.67 9.67
C TYR A 76 12.53 -17.98 8.90
N ARG A 77 11.30 -18.19 8.41
CA ARG A 77 10.99 -19.23 7.44
C ARG A 77 10.41 -18.59 6.20
N LYS A 78 10.97 -18.96 5.05
CA LYS A 78 10.41 -18.58 3.76
C LYS A 78 9.04 -19.23 3.59
N VAL A 79 8.06 -18.45 3.14
CA VAL A 79 6.69 -18.88 2.90
C VAL A 79 6.23 -18.49 1.50
N ASP A 80 5.26 -19.24 0.98
CA ASP A 80 4.61 -18.98 -0.30
C ASP A 80 3.23 -18.33 -0.07
N THR A 81 3.25 -17.16 0.56
CA THR A 81 2.06 -16.33 0.76
C THR A 81 2.46 -14.86 0.87
N MET A 82 1.60 -13.99 0.37
CA MET A 82 1.71 -12.54 0.51
C MET A 82 0.60 -11.96 1.38
N LEU A 83 -0.11 -12.80 2.14
CA LEU A 83 -1.15 -12.36 3.08
C LEU A 83 -0.59 -12.36 4.50
N PHE A 84 -0.85 -11.29 5.23
CA PHE A 84 -0.36 -11.06 6.58
C PHE A 84 -1.52 -10.72 7.54
N PRO A 85 -2.32 -11.72 7.96
CA PRO A 85 -3.45 -11.51 8.86
C PRO A 85 -3.10 -10.76 10.15
N GLU A 86 -1.89 -10.98 10.68
CA GLU A 86 -1.36 -10.34 11.90
C GLU A 86 -1.35 -8.80 11.81
N ILE A 87 -1.22 -8.24 10.60
CA ILE A 87 -1.23 -6.79 10.34
C ILE A 87 -2.42 -6.33 9.51
N GLY A 88 -3.37 -7.23 9.20
CA GLY A 88 -4.57 -6.91 8.41
C GLY A 88 -4.31 -6.53 6.96
N LEU A 89 -3.17 -6.92 6.39
CA LEU A 89 -2.74 -6.50 5.04
C LEU A 89 -2.24 -7.69 4.21
N GLY A 90 -2.23 -7.49 2.90
CA GLY A 90 -1.53 -8.34 1.95
C GLY A 90 -0.67 -7.54 0.98
N LEU A 91 0.12 -8.24 0.17
CA LEU A 91 0.85 -7.68 -0.95
C LEU A 91 0.40 -8.35 -2.25
N MET A 92 0.49 -7.60 -3.34
CA MET A 92 0.33 -8.14 -4.68
C MET A 92 1.32 -7.52 -5.63
N LEU A 93 1.63 -8.26 -6.70
CA LEU A 93 2.27 -7.71 -7.89
C LEU A 93 1.19 -7.12 -8.79
N TRP A 94 1.37 -5.87 -9.17
CA TRP A 94 0.44 -5.13 -10.02
C TRP A 94 1.19 -4.55 -11.22
N GLU A 95 0.73 -4.85 -12.42
CA GLU A 95 1.25 -4.26 -13.65
C GLU A 95 0.51 -2.97 -13.98
N GLY A 96 1.25 -1.89 -14.12
CA GLY A 96 0.68 -0.62 -14.57
C GLY A 96 1.61 0.57 -14.38
N GLU A 97 1.06 1.76 -14.58
CA GLU A 97 1.80 3.02 -14.51
C GLU A 97 1.70 3.64 -13.11
N PHE A 98 2.85 3.97 -12.52
CA PHE A 98 2.94 4.78 -11.32
C PHE A 98 4.15 5.73 -11.44
N GLU A 99 3.97 7.00 -11.06
CA GLU A 99 4.97 8.07 -11.23
C GLU A 99 5.61 8.12 -12.65
N GLY A 100 4.79 7.91 -13.68
CA GLY A 100 5.23 7.96 -15.09
C GLY A 100 6.07 6.76 -15.54
N ARG A 101 6.06 5.66 -14.78
CA ARG A 101 6.76 4.42 -15.12
C ARG A 101 5.80 3.24 -15.16
N THR A 102 5.73 2.59 -16.32
CA THR A 102 4.99 1.35 -16.50
C THR A 102 5.88 0.16 -16.21
N THR A 103 5.56 -0.59 -15.17
CA THR A 103 6.31 -1.78 -14.75
C THR A 103 5.45 -2.64 -13.83
N THR A 104 6.03 -3.71 -13.30
CA THR A 104 5.49 -4.50 -12.20
C THR A 104 5.82 -3.82 -10.87
N TRP A 105 4.79 -3.42 -10.14
CA TRP A 105 4.89 -2.79 -8.83
C TRP A 105 4.47 -3.76 -7.73
N LEU A 106 5.12 -3.67 -6.58
CA LEU A 106 4.64 -4.28 -5.35
C LEU A 106 3.67 -3.32 -4.66
N ARG A 107 2.43 -3.74 -4.44
CA ARG A 107 1.36 -2.92 -3.86
C ARG A 107 0.72 -3.59 -2.65
N TRP A 108 0.24 -2.78 -1.72
CA TRP A 108 -0.57 -3.25 -0.59
C TRP A 108 -1.99 -3.59 -0.99
N THR A 109 -2.52 -4.65 -0.38
CA THR A 109 -3.93 -5.04 -0.44
C THR A 109 -4.51 -5.12 0.97
N ASP A 110 -5.83 -5.08 1.08
CA ASP A 110 -6.51 -5.60 2.27
C ASP A 110 -6.43 -7.15 2.31
N LEU A 111 -7.04 -7.76 3.35
CA LEU A 111 -7.07 -9.22 3.50
C LEU A 111 -7.97 -9.94 2.48
N ASP A 112 -8.89 -9.22 1.85
CA ASP A 112 -9.75 -9.74 0.78
C ASP A 112 -9.06 -9.69 -0.59
N GLY A 113 -7.85 -9.12 -0.66
CA GLY A 113 -7.06 -8.99 -1.88
C GLY A 113 -7.39 -7.73 -2.69
N ASN A 114 -8.16 -6.79 -2.15
CA ASN A 114 -8.44 -5.53 -2.83
C ASN A 114 -7.24 -4.59 -2.72
N LEU A 115 -6.84 -4.00 -3.85
CA LEU A 115 -5.76 -3.03 -3.92
C LEU A 115 -6.07 -1.80 -3.05
N ILE A 116 -5.15 -1.45 -2.14
CA ILE A 116 -5.24 -0.20 -1.40
C ILE A 116 -4.84 0.93 -2.35
N ALA A 117 -5.77 1.86 -2.54
CA ALA A 117 -5.57 3.01 -3.42
C ALA A 117 -4.47 3.93 -2.87
N THR A 118 -3.62 4.45 -3.75
CA THR A 118 -2.68 5.52 -3.39
C THR A 118 -3.43 6.80 -3.05
N GLY A 119 -2.77 7.76 -2.38
CA GLY A 119 -3.39 9.05 -2.06
C GLY A 119 -3.89 9.79 -3.31
N ASP A 120 -3.15 9.73 -4.42
CA ASP A 120 -3.56 10.32 -5.69
C ASP A 120 -4.77 9.59 -6.31
N GLU A 121 -4.78 8.26 -6.28
CA GLU A 121 -5.92 7.46 -6.77
C GLU A 121 -7.19 7.76 -5.96
N GLN A 122 -7.08 7.90 -4.64
CA GLN A 122 -8.19 8.27 -3.77
C GLN A 122 -8.70 9.67 -4.09
N ARG A 123 -7.81 10.65 -4.28
CA ARG A 123 -8.20 12.01 -4.65
C ARG A 123 -8.95 12.04 -5.98
N VAL A 124 -8.43 11.37 -7.00
CA VAL A 124 -9.07 11.29 -8.33
C VAL A 124 -10.45 10.64 -8.22
N ARG A 125 -10.59 9.57 -7.43
CA ARG A 125 -11.90 8.92 -7.23
C ARG A 125 -12.90 9.84 -6.53
N ALA A 126 -12.48 10.55 -5.49
CA ALA A 126 -13.32 11.50 -4.77
C ALA A 126 -13.76 12.68 -5.67
N GLU A 127 -12.85 13.20 -6.49
CA GLU A 127 -13.16 14.26 -7.46
C GLU A 127 -14.16 13.80 -8.52
N GLN A 128 -14.00 12.58 -9.04
CA GLN A 128 -14.95 12.00 -10.00
C GLN A 128 -16.33 11.77 -9.39
N GLU A 129 -16.39 11.31 -8.14
CA GLU A 129 -17.65 11.10 -7.43
C GLU A 129 -18.35 12.41 -7.13
N ALA A 130 -17.62 13.43 -6.67
CA ALA A 130 -18.15 14.78 -6.47
C ALA A 130 -18.68 15.39 -7.77
N ALA A 131 -17.95 15.23 -8.88
CA ALA A 131 -18.39 15.71 -10.19
C ALA A 131 -19.68 15.01 -10.67
N ARG A 132 -19.81 13.70 -10.42
CA ARG A 132 -21.04 12.94 -10.74
C ARG A 132 -22.22 13.40 -9.89
N ALA A 133 -22.03 13.55 -8.59
CA ALA A 133 -23.07 14.04 -7.68
C ALA A 133 -23.55 15.44 -8.07
N GLU A 134 -22.64 16.35 -8.42
CA GLU A 134 -23.00 17.70 -8.88
C GLU A 134 -23.76 17.67 -10.22
N GLN A 135 -23.35 16.79 -11.14
CA GLN A 135 -24.05 16.63 -12.42
C GLN A 135 -25.48 16.09 -12.23
N GLU A 136 -25.66 15.11 -11.35
CA GLU A 136 -26.98 14.55 -11.01
C GLU A 136 -27.87 15.60 -10.34
N LYS A 137 -27.31 16.36 -9.39
CA LYS A 137 -28.03 17.46 -8.74
C LYS A 137 -28.47 18.53 -9.73
N SER A 138 -27.58 18.96 -10.62
CA SER A 138 -27.90 19.95 -11.66
C SER A 138 -29.00 19.44 -12.61
N ARG A 139 -28.99 18.15 -12.96
CA ARG A 139 -30.04 17.52 -13.77
C ARG A 139 -31.37 17.47 -13.02
N ALA A 140 -31.36 17.08 -11.74
CA ALA A 140 -32.54 17.05 -10.89
C ALA A 140 -33.14 18.45 -10.73
N ASP A 141 -32.32 19.47 -10.46
CA ASP A 141 -32.76 20.86 -10.34
C ASP A 141 -33.39 21.38 -11.64
N ARG A 142 -32.76 21.07 -12.79
CA ARG A 142 -33.31 21.45 -14.10
C ARG A 142 -34.64 20.77 -14.38
N LEU A 143 -34.78 19.49 -14.06
CA LEU A 143 -36.02 18.74 -14.24
C LEU A 143 -37.11 19.26 -13.30
N ALA A 144 -36.79 19.51 -12.03
CA ALA A 144 -37.70 20.09 -11.05
C ALA A 144 -38.16 21.51 -11.46
N ALA A 145 -37.28 22.32 -12.08
CA ALA A 145 -37.66 23.61 -12.64
C ALA A 145 -38.60 23.47 -13.85
N GLN A 146 -38.36 22.50 -14.74
CA GLN A 146 -39.24 22.22 -15.88
C GLN A 146 -40.61 21.70 -15.46
N LEU A 147 -40.68 20.81 -14.46
CA LEU A 147 -41.92 20.32 -13.89
C LEU A 147 -42.73 21.46 -13.26
N ARG A 148 -42.08 22.31 -12.45
CA ARG A 148 -42.70 23.52 -11.88
C ARG A 148 -43.22 24.47 -12.96
N ALA A 149 -42.45 24.69 -14.04
CA ALA A 149 -42.88 25.50 -15.17
C ALA A 149 -44.07 24.88 -15.93
N ALA A 150 -44.20 23.55 -15.92
CA ALA A 150 -45.34 22.82 -16.46
C ALA A 150 -46.54 22.73 -15.49
N GLY A 151 -46.46 23.34 -14.31
CA GLY A 151 -47.52 23.31 -13.29
C GLY A 151 -47.63 21.99 -12.53
N ILE A 152 -46.60 21.14 -12.60
CA ILE A 152 -46.50 19.87 -11.87
C ILE A 152 -45.61 20.11 -10.65
N GLU A 153 -46.13 19.90 -9.44
CA GLU A 153 -45.30 19.94 -8.23
C GLU A 153 -44.39 18.70 -8.19
N PRO A 154 -43.04 18.85 -8.18
CA PRO A 154 -42.14 17.73 -8.01
C PRO A 154 -42.26 17.19 -6.58
N GLU A 155 -42.37 15.86 -6.41
CA GLU A 155 -42.28 15.24 -5.08
C GLU A 155 -40.88 15.45 -4.48
N ALA A 156 -40.85 15.62 -3.15
CA ALA A 156 -39.66 15.88 -2.35
C ALA A 156 -38.83 14.62 -2.07
#